data_AF-A0A7K4CK77-F1
#
_entry.id   AF-A0A7K4CK77-F1
#
_cell.length_a   1.000
_cell.length_b   1.000
_cell.length_c   1.000
_cell.angle_alpha   90.00
_cell.angle_beta   90.00
_cell.angle_gamma   90.00
#
_symmetry.space_group_name_H-M   'P 1'
#
loop_
_entity.id
_entity.type
_entity.pdbx_description
1 polymer ?
#
loop_
_entity_poly.entity_id
_entity_poly.type
_entity_poly.pdbx_seq_one_letter_code
_entity_poly.pdbx_strand_id
1 'polypeptide(L)'
;MALVLLMCLFLVAGTNAVVADNTDTSADSVRCPDSGKVVAPGDTISVTGPSNTQSGLGIQWEYYWTLTSSDGTVIDTQTYVDNPAYSYTVPDTETTTTYKLNLMVTALNDITCVNSNCVSISVNKPSECEITPPDSNTFCTAEASNLRHTYTTGATPMHVQQKWWLLSDPVSNPGGVSFNTPNPVGTGNSASIKYSGVTPGKYWVYTGYYAKNAGQAGHDMPLAWCMTPVIVVAVPGNTITVS
;
A
#
# COMPACT_ATOMS: atom_id res chain seq x y z
N MET A 1 -60.38 13.40 40.15
CA MET A 1 -58.93 13.22 39.91
C MET A 1 -58.64 13.65 38.48
N ALA A 2 -57.71 14.60 38.33
CA ALA A 2 -57.02 15.15 37.12
C ALA A 2 -57.69 14.94 35.73
N LEU A 3 -58.15 15.95 34.97
CA LEU A 3 -57.56 17.21 34.45
C LEU A 3 -56.33 17.03 33.55
N VAL A 4 -56.40 17.74 32.40
CA VAL A 4 -55.36 18.26 31.47
C VAL A 4 -55.39 17.58 30.08
N LEU A 5 -55.99 18.17 29.03
CA LEU A 5 -55.46 19.22 28.09
C LEU A 5 -54.19 18.72 27.33
N LEU A 6 -53.84 19.01 26.07
CA LEU A 6 -54.26 19.91 24.99
C LEU A 6 -53.26 19.66 23.82
N MET A 7 -53.68 19.80 22.56
CA MET A 7 -52.95 20.23 21.32
C MET A 7 -51.49 19.76 21.07
N CYS A 8 -51.04 19.45 19.85
CA CYS A 8 -51.13 20.28 18.65
C CYS A 8 -50.66 19.50 17.40
N LEU A 9 -51.28 19.81 16.26
CA LEU A 9 -50.76 19.60 14.90
C LEU A 9 -49.41 20.31 14.73
N PHE A 10 -48.50 19.76 13.92
CA PHE A 10 -47.86 20.46 12.79
C PHE A 10 -47.14 19.47 11.85
N LEU A 11 -47.55 19.50 10.57
CA LEU A 11 -46.72 19.05 9.44
C LEU A 11 -45.55 20.02 9.27
N VAL A 12 -44.34 19.51 9.02
CA VAL A 12 -43.37 20.15 8.14
C VAL A 12 -42.73 19.07 7.28
N ALA A 13 -43.02 19.13 5.97
CA ALA A 13 -42.21 18.49 4.95
C ALA A 13 -40.94 19.32 4.75
N GLY A 14 -39.79 18.65 4.65
CA GLY A 14 -38.52 19.28 4.34
C GLY A 14 -37.51 18.23 3.89
N THR A 15 -37.48 17.95 2.60
CA THR A 15 -36.31 17.36 1.94
C THR A 15 -35.14 18.32 2.09
N ASN A 16 -34.00 17.86 2.61
CA ASN A 16 -32.68 18.38 2.24
C ASN A 16 -31.64 17.28 2.41
N ALA A 17 -30.93 17.04 1.31
CA ALA A 17 -29.75 16.22 1.25
C ALA A 17 -28.55 16.95 1.88
N VAL A 18 -27.68 16.16 2.52
CA VAL A 18 -26.22 16.32 2.72
C VAL A 18 -25.70 17.69 3.17
N VAL A 19 -25.19 17.77 4.40
CA VAL A 19 -23.88 18.36 4.73
C VAL A 19 -23.30 17.63 5.94
N ALA A 20 -22.04 17.20 5.85
CA ALA A 20 -21.26 16.67 6.95
C ALA A 20 -21.08 17.75 8.04
N ASP A 21 -21.48 17.46 9.28
CA ASP A 21 -20.96 18.21 10.43
C ASP A 21 -19.95 17.32 11.17
N ASN A 22 -18.72 17.80 11.13
CA ASN A 22 -17.52 17.21 11.65
C ASN A 22 -17.15 17.99 12.92
N THR A 23 -18.04 17.99 13.92
CA THR A 23 -17.77 18.57 15.25
C THR A 23 -18.54 17.84 16.35
N ASP A 24 -18.31 16.53 16.51
CA ASP A 24 -18.69 15.84 17.74
C ASP A 24 -17.47 15.64 18.64
N THR A 25 -17.36 16.48 19.68
CA THR A 25 -16.39 16.38 20.77
C THR A 25 -16.93 15.55 21.94
N SER A 26 -17.91 14.67 21.73
CA SER A 26 -18.28 13.66 22.72
C SER A 26 -17.28 12.50 22.71
N ALA A 27 -16.78 12.18 23.90
CA ALA A 27 -15.86 11.10 24.16
C ALA A 27 -16.56 9.74 24.05
N ASP A 28 -16.88 9.28 22.82
CA ASP A 28 -17.04 7.84 22.50
C ASP A 28 -17.18 7.57 20.99
N SER A 29 -16.58 8.40 20.11
CA SER A 29 -16.45 7.98 18.71
C SER A 29 -15.40 6.87 18.67
N VAL A 30 -15.83 5.61 18.61
CA VAL A 30 -14.94 4.47 18.44
C VAL A 30 -14.27 4.61 17.07
N ARG A 31 -13.13 5.30 17.05
CA ARG A 31 -12.28 5.42 15.87
C ARG A 31 -11.64 4.06 15.68
N CYS A 32 -12.10 3.35 14.67
CA CYS A 32 -11.41 2.22 14.10
C CYS A 32 -9.94 2.61 13.86
N PRO A 33 -8.97 2.01 14.59
CA PRO A 33 -7.57 2.43 14.54
C PRO A 33 -6.95 2.32 13.14
N ASP A 34 -7.60 1.55 12.26
CA ASP A 34 -7.16 1.26 10.91
C ASP A 34 -7.99 1.95 9.81
N SER A 35 -8.97 2.80 10.18
CA SER A 35 -9.85 3.43 9.20
C SER A 35 -9.11 4.51 8.40
N GLY A 36 -9.28 4.50 7.09
CA GLY A 36 -8.58 5.37 6.14
C GLY A 36 -7.16 4.90 5.81
N LYS A 37 -6.74 3.72 6.26
CA LYS A 37 -5.45 3.15 5.85
C LYS A 37 -5.44 2.89 4.35
N VAL A 38 -4.33 3.29 3.73
CA VAL A 38 -4.03 2.99 2.34
C VAL A 38 -2.98 1.88 2.31
N VAL A 39 -3.31 0.77 1.66
CA VAL A 39 -2.39 -0.38 1.50
C VAL A 39 -2.23 -0.71 0.01
N ALA A 40 -1.17 -1.43 -0.32
CA ALA A 40 -0.92 -1.88 -1.68
C ALA A 40 -1.44 -3.32 -1.90
N PRO A 41 -1.69 -3.76 -3.15
CA PRO A 41 -1.86 -5.18 -3.44
C PRO A 41 -0.66 -6.00 -2.95
N GLY A 42 -0.91 -7.19 -2.38
CA GLY A 42 0.09 -8.04 -1.75
C GLY A 42 0.41 -7.69 -0.29
N ASP A 43 0.03 -6.50 0.20
CA ASP A 43 0.15 -6.18 1.63
C ASP A 43 -0.83 -7.05 2.46
N THR A 44 -0.46 -7.31 3.71
CA THR A 44 -1.37 -7.92 4.70
C THR A 44 -2.03 -6.83 5.53
N ILE A 45 -3.37 -6.81 5.50
CA ILE A 45 -4.19 -6.07 6.44
C ILE A 45 -4.27 -6.88 7.72
N SER A 46 -3.85 -6.30 8.84
CA SER A 46 -4.03 -6.89 10.17
C SER A 46 -4.76 -5.89 11.06
N VAL A 47 -5.91 -6.30 11.57
CA VAL A 47 -6.71 -5.50 12.51
C VAL A 47 -7.00 -6.33 13.76
N THR A 48 -7.24 -5.65 14.87
CA THR A 48 -7.62 -6.31 16.12
C THR A 48 -8.91 -5.68 16.62
N GLY A 49 -9.92 -6.51 16.84
CA GLY A 49 -11.18 -6.14 17.47
C GLY A 49 -10.98 -5.71 18.94
N PRO A 50 -12.03 -5.21 19.59
CA PRO A 50 -11.94 -4.85 21.00
C PRO A 50 -11.51 -6.05 21.86
N SER A 51 -10.64 -5.80 22.84
CA SER A 51 -10.27 -6.81 23.83
C SER A 51 -11.42 -7.04 24.80
N ASN A 52 -11.85 -8.28 24.96
CA ASN A 52 -12.84 -8.69 25.96
C ASN A 52 -12.16 -8.88 27.33
N THR A 53 -12.25 -7.88 28.21
CA THR A 53 -11.64 -7.93 29.56
C THR A 53 -12.37 -8.84 30.56
N GLN A 54 -13.30 -9.69 30.10
CA GLN A 54 -14.21 -10.49 30.95
C GLN A 54 -13.92 -12.00 30.93
N SER A 55 -12.72 -12.43 30.52
CA SER A 55 -12.33 -13.86 30.52
C SER A 55 -12.48 -14.55 31.89
N GLY A 56 -12.40 -13.78 32.99
CA GLY A 56 -12.63 -14.27 34.36
C GLY A 56 -14.08 -14.68 34.67
N LEU A 57 -15.05 -14.34 33.81
CA LEU A 57 -16.45 -14.76 33.94
C LEU A 57 -16.74 -16.09 33.21
N GLY A 58 -15.75 -16.69 32.56
CA GLY A 58 -15.93 -17.90 31.77
C GLY A 58 -16.74 -17.70 30.49
N ILE A 59 -16.97 -16.46 30.06
CA ILE A 59 -17.70 -16.13 28.83
C ILE A 59 -16.76 -16.28 27.63
N GLN A 60 -17.19 -17.05 26.63
CA GLN A 60 -16.49 -17.16 25.35
C GLN A 60 -17.08 -16.16 24.36
N TRP A 61 -16.19 -15.48 23.62
CA TRP A 61 -16.59 -14.47 22.66
C TRP A 61 -16.25 -14.92 21.25
N GLU A 62 -17.26 -14.90 20.39
CA GLU A 62 -17.13 -15.11 18.97
C GLU A 62 -16.96 -13.78 18.25
N TYR A 63 -15.92 -13.68 17.42
CA TYR A 63 -15.61 -12.53 16.58
C TYR A 63 -15.89 -12.93 15.13
N TYR A 64 -16.93 -12.35 14.55
CA TYR A 64 -17.33 -12.56 13.17
C TYR A 64 -16.92 -11.36 12.32
N TRP A 65 -15.92 -11.57 11.47
CA TRP A 65 -15.38 -10.59 10.54
C TRP A 65 -16.00 -10.76 9.16
N THR A 66 -16.36 -9.65 8.53
CA THR A 66 -16.83 -9.62 7.13
C THR A 66 -16.13 -8.51 6.38
N LEU A 67 -15.34 -8.88 5.38
CA LEU A 67 -14.71 -7.97 4.43
C LEU A 67 -15.59 -7.86 3.19
N THR A 68 -15.99 -6.63 2.84
CA THR A 68 -16.71 -6.34 1.61
C THR A 68 -15.95 -5.34 0.75
N SER A 69 -16.11 -5.40 -0.56
CA SER A 69 -15.65 -4.34 -1.47
C SER A 69 -16.64 -3.17 -1.51
N SER A 70 -16.24 -2.08 -2.15
CA SER A 70 -17.03 -0.84 -2.24
C SER A 70 -18.37 -1.00 -2.95
N ASP A 71 -18.52 -2.03 -3.79
CA ASP A 71 -19.77 -2.41 -4.47
C ASP A 71 -20.70 -3.29 -3.60
N GLY A 72 -20.27 -3.65 -2.39
CA GLY A 72 -21.02 -4.48 -1.45
C GLY A 72 -20.78 -5.99 -1.59
N THR A 73 -19.92 -6.42 -2.52
CA THR A 73 -19.58 -7.84 -2.66
C THR A 73 -18.83 -8.35 -1.44
N VAL A 74 -19.23 -9.50 -0.88
CA VAL A 74 -18.49 -10.15 0.21
C VAL A 74 -17.24 -10.81 -0.35
N ILE A 75 -16.09 -10.40 0.18
CA ILE A 75 -14.76 -10.84 -0.27
C ILE A 75 -14.24 -11.94 0.66
N ASP A 76 -14.43 -11.80 1.96
CA ASP A 76 -13.97 -12.75 2.97
C ASP A 76 -14.86 -12.69 4.21
N THR A 77 -15.02 -13.84 4.87
CA THR A 77 -15.69 -13.96 6.16
C THR A 77 -14.89 -14.90 7.05
N GLN A 78 -14.67 -14.48 8.30
CA GLN A 78 -13.93 -15.29 9.27
C GLN A 78 -14.61 -15.25 10.62
N THR A 79 -14.64 -16.40 11.29
CA THR A 79 -15.18 -16.54 12.64
C THR A 79 -14.08 -17.06 13.56
N TYR A 80 -13.81 -16.36 14.65
CA TYR A 80 -12.84 -16.76 15.65
C TYR A 80 -13.46 -16.78 17.04
N VAL A 81 -13.05 -17.74 17.88
CA VAL A 81 -13.44 -17.82 19.30
C VAL A 81 -12.28 -17.35 20.15
N ASP A 82 -12.55 -16.40 21.04
CA ASP A 82 -11.59 -15.78 21.98
C ASP A 82 -10.31 -15.24 21.32
N ASN A 83 -10.37 -14.96 20.02
CA ASN A 83 -9.30 -14.33 19.25
C ASN A 83 -9.86 -13.13 18.47
N PRO A 84 -9.59 -11.90 18.91
CA PRO A 84 -10.06 -10.69 18.24
C PRO A 84 -9.22 -10.32 17.01
N ALA A 85 -8.17 -11.06 16.65
CA ALA A 85 -7.30 -10.70 15.53
C ALA A 85 -7.86 -11.19 14.20
N TYR A 86 -7.93 -10.30 13.21
CA TYR A 86 -8.23 -10.62 11.82
C TYR A 86 -7.05 -10.26 10.91
N SER A 87 -6.79 -11.10 9.93
CA SER A 87 -5.73 -10.91 8.96
C SER A 87 -6.21 -11.28 7.56
N TYR A 88 -5.94 -10.41 6.59
CA TYR A 88 -6.29 -10.60 5.19
C TYR A 88 -5.15 -10.16 4.29
N THR A 89 -4.74 -11.01 3.36
CA THR A 89 -3.75 -10.65 2.33
C THR A 89 -4.48 -10.07 1.14
N VAL A 90 -4.14 -8.83 0.79
CA VAL A 90 -4.76 -8.13 -0.32
C VAL A 90 -4.38 -8.81 -1.64
N PRO A 91 -5.36 -9.23 -2.46
CA PRO A 91 -5.08 -9.90 -3.73
C PRO A 91 -4.45 -8.93 -4.72
N ASP A 92 -3.66 -9.48 -5.64
CA ASP A 92 -3.07 -8.73 -6.73
C ASP A 92 -4.16 -8.33 -7.72
N THR A 93 -4.50 -7.04 -7.72
CA THR A 93 -5.55 -6.49 -8.56
C THR A 93 -4.99 -5.38 -9.44
N GLU A 94 -5.57 -5.25 -10.64
CA GLU A 94 -5.20 -4.22 -11.60
C GLU A 94 -5.84 -2.86 -11.31
N THR A 95 -6.73 -2.78 -10.31
CA THR A 95 -7.59 -1.61 -10.05
C THR A 95 -7.61 -1.19 -8.60
N THR A 96 -7.52 0.11 -8.35
CA THR A 96 -7.77 0.73 -7.04
C THR A 96 -9.19 0.42 -6.56
N THR A 97 -9.31 -0.13 -5.34
CA THR A 97 -10.58 -0.58 -4.75
C THR A 97 -10.63 -0.19 -3.28
N THR A 98 -11.82 0.13 -2.76
CA THR A 98 -12.01 0.35 -1.32
C THR A 98 -12.70 -0.85 -0.71
N TYR A 99 -12.19 -1.31 0.44
CA TYR A 99 -12.80 -2.38 1.22
C TYR A 99 -13.40 -1.83 2.51
N LYS A 100 -14.48 -2.45 2.96
CA LYS A 100 -15.12 -2.22 4.24
C LYS A 100 -15.04 -3.49 5.06
N LEU A 101 -14.40 -3.41 6.21
CA LEU A 101 -14.33 -4.51 7.16
C LEU A 101 -15.31 -4.24 8.30
N ASN A 102 -16.21 -5.19 8.53
CA ASN A 102 -17.20 -5.17 9.59
C ASN A 102 -16.89 -6.26 10.60
N LEU A 103 -17.06 -5.95 11.89
CA LEU A 103 -16.96 -6.91 12.98
C LEU A 103 -18.30 -7.00 13.73
N MET A 104 -18.73 -8.23 13.97
CA MET A 104 -19.79 -8.56 14.91
C MET A 104 -19.20 -9.41 16.04
N VAL A 105 -19.48 -9.05 17.29
CA VAL A 105 -19.00 -9.78 18.47
C VAL A 105 -20.18 -10.36 19.24
N THR A 106 -20.15 -11.68 19.45
CA THR A 106 -21.25 -12.43 20.09
C THR A 106 -20.72 -13.19 21.29
N ALA A 107 -21.38 -13.09 22.44
CA ALA A 107 -21.12 -14.02 23.54
C ALA A 107 -21.75 -15.38 23.23
N LEU A 108 -20.97 -16.48 23.30
CA LEU A 108 -21.46 -17.81 22.94
C LEU A 108 -22.26 -18.49 24.05
N ASN A 109 -21.96 -18.15 25.30
CA ASN A 109 -22.55 -18.76 26.49
C ASN A 109 -23.24 -17.73 27.40
N ASP A 110 -23.55 -16.56 26.85
CA ASP A 110 -24.37 -15.51 27.47
C ASP A 110 -25.22 -14.82 26.37
N ILE A 111 -26.30 -14.14 26.74
CA ILE A 111 -27.26 -13.51 25.82
C ILE A 111 -26.91 -12.06 25.44
N THR A 112 -25.62 -11.73 25.37
CA THR A 112 -25.13 -10.39 25.03
C THR A 112 -24.51 -10.32 23.64
N CYS A 113 -25.04 -9.43 22.77
CA CYS A 113 -24.44 -9.08 21.49
C CYS A 113 -23.88 -7.65 21.53
N VAL A 114 -22.65 -7.45 21.04
CA VAL A 114 -22.03 -6.13 20.92
C VAL A 114 -21.58 -5.94 19.47
N ASN A 115 -22.26 -5.06 18.73
CA ASN A 115 -21.77 -4.61 17.43
C ASN A 115 -20.71 -3.54 17.65
N SER A 116 -19.51 -3.73 17.11
CA SER A 116 -18.50 -2.66 17.11
C SER A 116 -17.61 -2.72 15.88
N ASN A 117 -17.31 -1.51 15.38
CA ASN A 117 -16.24 -1.11 14.46
C ASN A 117 -16.37 -1.46 12.96
N CYS A 118 -16.45 -0.40 12.15
CA CYS A 118 -16.37 -0.42 10.70
C CYS A 118 -15.04 0.20 10.24
N VAL A 119 -14.13 -0.57 9.66
CA VAL A 119 -12.86 -0.06 9.10
C VAL A 119 -13.04 0.12 7.59
N SER A 120 -12.81 1.32 7.05
CA SER A 120 -12.66 1.50 5.60
C SER A 120 -11.17 1.50 5.23
N ILE A 121 -10.76 0.60 4.35
CA ILE A 121 -9.36 0.47 3.90
C ILE A 121 -9.34 0.71 2.39
N SER A 122 -8.53 1.64 1.93
CA SER A 122 -8.36 1.90 0.51
C SER A 122 -7.14 1.14 -0.01
N VAL A 123 -7.32 0.30 -1.01
CA VAL A 123 -6.20 -0.30 -1.74
C VAL A 123 -5.90 0.58 -2.93
N ASN A 124 -4.70 1.15 -2.96
CA ASN A 124 -4.28 2.06 -4.02
C ASN A 124 -3.15 1.43 -4.83
N LYS A 125 -3.38 1.23 -6.13
CA LYS A 125 -2.32 0.84 -7.06
C LYS A 125 -1.57 2.11 -7.49
N PRO A 126 -0.24 2.17 -7.34
CA PRO A 126 0.52 3.33 -7.79
C PRO A 126 0.45 3.44 -9.32
N SER A 127 0.47 4.66 -9.84
CA SER A 127 0.69 4.90 -11.27
C SER A 127 2.10 4.48 -11.69
N GLU A 128 2.32 4.34 -12.99
CA GLU A 128 3.67 4.22 -13.56
C GLU A 128 4.56 5.38 -13.12
N CYS A 129 5.84 5.09 -12.90
CA CYS A 129 6.84 6.09 -12.57
C CYS A 129 7.43 6.71 -13.83
N GLU A 130 8.11 7.85 -13.67
CA GLU A 130 8.89 8.48 -14.72
C GLU A 130 10.29 8.76 -14.19
N ILE A 131 11.31 8.26 -14.90
CA ILE A 131 12.72 8.48 -14.53
C ILE A 131 13.18 9.79 -15.14
N THR A 132 13.65 10.72 -14.31
CA THR A 132 14.48 11.85 -14.74
C THR A 132 15.95 11.39 -14.78
N PRO A 133 16.52 11.21 -15.99
CA PRO A 133 17.92 10.81 -16.13
C PRO A 133 18.86 12.02 -15.90
N PRO A 134 20.18 11.76 -15.71
CA PRO A 134 21.20 12.79 -15.84
C PRO A 134 21.33 13.27 -17.29
N ASP A 135 22.15 14.29 -17.53
CA ASP A 135 22.33 14.94 -18.85
C ASP A 135 22.87 14.01 -19.96
N SER A 136 23.39 12.84 -19.60
CA SER A 136 23.90 11.83 -20.53
C SER A 136 23.19 10.49 -20.33
N ASN A 137 23.04 9.73 -21.41
CA ASN A 137 22.64 8.33 -21.38
C ASN A 137 23.78 7.39 -21.83
N THR A 138 24.98 7.94 -22.04
CA THR A 138 26.18 7.19 -22.43
C THR A 138 27.30 7.47 -21.43
N PHE A 139 27.92 6.42 -20.89
CA PHE A 139 28.93 6.52 -19.83
C PHE A 139 30.16 5.68 -20.14
N CYS A 140 31.32 6.17 -19.70
CA CYS A 140 32.59 5.51 -19.96
C CYS A 140 33.02 4.63 -18.78
N THR A 141 33.53 3.43 -19.06
CA THR A 141 34.06 2.52 -18.02
C THR A 141 35.28 3.07 -17.29
N ALA A 142 35.99 4.01 -17.90
CA ALA A 142 37.16 4.70 -17.32
C ALA A 142 36.82 6.04 -16.63
N GLU A 143 35.54 6.34 -16.41
CA GLU A 143 35.15 7.48 -15.57
C GLU A 143 35.80 7.40 -14.19
N ALA A 144 35.94 8.57 -13.55
CA ALA A 144 36.51 8.66 -12.21
C ALA A 144 35.78 7.70 -11.26
N SER A 145 36.53 6.98 -10.42
CA SER A 145 36.00 5.88 -9.61
C SER A 145 34.98 6.32 -8.56
N ASN A 146 34.88 7.61 -8.27
CA ASN A 146 33.91 8.24 -7.38
C ASN A 146 32.78 8.98 -8.13
N LEU A 147 32.85 9.08 -9.46
CA LEU A 147 31.79 9.71 -10.25
C LEU A 147 30.54 8.83 -10.20
N ARG A 148 29.42 9.46 -9.86
CA ARG A 148 28.10 8.83 -9.81
C ARG A 148 27.10 9.67 -10.56
N HIS A 149 26.21 8.99 -11.26
CA HIS A 149 25.15 9.57 -12.04
C HIS A 149 23.84 9.32 -11.32
N THR A 150 23.11 10.41 -11.05
CA THR A 150 21.91 10.35 -10.23
C THR A 150 20.68 10.30 -11.11
N TYR A 151 19.84 9.31 -10.84
CA TYR A 151 18.52 9.13 -11.44
C TYR A 151 17.49 9.41 -10.36
N THR A 152 16.42 10.09 -10.73
CA THR A 152 15.33 10.39 -9.78
C THR A 152 13.97 10.07 -10.39
N THR A 153 13.00 9.84 -9.54
CA THR A 153 11.57 9.87 -9.89
C THR A 153 10.89 10.99 -9.09
N GLY A 154 9.60 11.20 -9.35
CA GLY A 154 8.72 11.85 -8.39
C GLY A 154 8.73 11.15 -7.02
N ALA A 155 8.08 11.76 -6.03
CA ALA A 155 8.01 11.22 -4.68
C ALA A 155 7.41 9.80 -4.67
N THR A 156 8.09 8.87 -4.00
CA THR A 156 7.59 7.51 -3.81
C THR A 156 6.27 7.57 -3.03
N PRO A 157 5.16 6.99 -3.55
CA PRO A 157 3.90 6.99 -2.81
C PRO A 157 4.04 6.31 -1.46
N MET A 158 3.44 6.89 -0.41
CA MET A 158 3.68 6.48 0.98
C MET A 158 3.26 5.04 1.32
N HIS A 159 2.45 4.39 0.48
CA HIS A 159 1.92 3.04 0.67
C HIS A 159 2.72 1.96 -0.07
N VAL A 160 3.73 2.35 -0.85
CA VAL A 160 4.66 1.43 -1.52
C VAL A 160 6.10 1.71 -1.09
N GLN A 161 7.00 0.83 -1.49
CA GLN A 161 8.43 1.07 -1.45
C GLN A 161 9.00 1.01 -2.87
N GLN A 162 10.11 1.70 -3.10
CA GLN A 162 10.74 1.79 -4.41
C GLN A 162 12.17 1.27 -4.35
N LYS A 163 12.58 0.54 -5.39
CA LYS A 163 13.92 -0.06 -5.50
C LYS A 163 14.40 0.04 -6.95
N TRP A 164 15.72 0.06 -7.12
CA TRP A 164 16.36 0.36 -8.40
C TRP A 164 17.39 -0.69 -8.78
N TRP A 165 17.51 -0.96 -10.08
CA TRP A 165 18.49 -1.88 -10.65
C TRP A 165 19.08 -1.33 -11.95
N LEU A 166 20.29 -1.77 -12.26
CA LEU A 166 20.88 -1.66 -13.58
C LEU A 166 20.81 -3.03 -14.25
N LEU A 167 19.96 -3.16 -15.27
CA LEU A 167 19.68 -4.42 -15.97
C LEU A 167 20.39 -4.44 -17.31
N SER A 168 20.98 -5.56 -17.70
CA SER A 168 21.53 -5.74 -19.04
C SER A 168 20.41 -5.85 -20.08
N ASP A 169 20.57 -5.19 -21.22
CA ASP A 169 19.68 -5.35 -22.38
C ASP A 169 19.96 -6.71 -23.08
N PRO A 170 18.93 -7.46 -23.53
CA PRO A 170 17.50 -7.17 -23.45
C PRO A 170 16.84 -7.53 -22.11
N VAL A 171 15.84 -6.75 -21.71
CA VAL A 171 14.95 -7.08 -20.59
C VAL A 171 13.67 -7.72 -21.15
N SER A 172 13.51 -9.03 -20.98
CA SER A 172 12.41 -9.81 -21.57
C SER A 172 11.05 -9.56 -20.91
N ASN A 173 11.03 -9.31 -19.60
CA ASN A 173 9.81 -8.99 -18.85
C ASN A 173 10.12 -7.96 -17.75
N PRO A 174 10.04 -6.65 -18.04
CA PRO A 174 10.28 -5.61 -17.05
C PRO A 174 9.29 -5.63 -15.87
N GLY A 175 8.06 -6.10 -16.11
CA GLY A 175 7.06 -6.32 -15.06
C GLY A 175 7.32 -7.54 -14.18
N GLY A 176 8.34 -8.35 -14.51
CA GLY A 176 8.76 -9.52 -13.75
C GLY A 176 9.99 -9.31 -12.87
N VAL A 177 10.49 -8.06 -12.76
CA VAL A 177 11.68 -7.77 -11.93
C VAL A 177 11.27 -7.83 -10.46
N SER A 178 11.51 -8.97 -9.83
CA SER A 178 11.22 -9.23 -8.42
C SER A 178 11.92 -8.24 -7.49
N PHE A 179 11.28 -7.88 -6.38
CA PHE A 179 11.88 -7.11 -5.28
C PHE A 179 13.17 -7.75 -4.75
N ASN A 180 13.26 -9.08 -4.81
CA ASN A 180 14.40 -9.87 -4.35
C ASN A 180 15.52 -10.01 -5.39
N THR A 181 15.38 -9.40 -6.58
CA THR A 181 16.45 -9.33 -7.57
C THR A 181 17.75 -8.82 -6.92
N PRO A 182 18.87 -9.57 -7.02
CA PRO A 182 20.13 -9.18 -6.41
C PRO A 182 20.68 -7.85 -6.94
N ASN A 183 21.66 -7.30 -6.21
CA ASN A 183 22.44 -6.12 -6.59
C ASN A 183 21.61 -4.86 -6.92
N PRO A 184 20.73 -4.39 -6.01
CA PRO A 184 20.05 -3.11 -6.21
C PRO A 184 21.06 -1.97 -6.21
N VAL A 185 20.76 -0.93 -7.00
CA VAL A 185 21.60 0.28 -7.14
C VAL A 185 21.01 1.50 -6.44
N GLY A 186 19.85 1.35 -5.78
CA GLY A 186 19.18 2.40 -5.03
C GLY A 186 17.84 1.98 -4.45
N THR A 187 17.29 2.83 -3.59
CA THR A 187 15.98 2.69 -2.92
C THR A 187 15.33 4.05 -2.76
N GLY A 188 14.00 4.10 -2.65
CA GLY A 188 13.26 5.35 -2.59
C GLY A 188 13.20 6.06 -3.95
N ASN A 189 13.07 7.37 -3.97
CA ASN A 189 12.86 8.15 -5.20
C ASN A 189 14.14 8.52 -5.96
N SER A 190 15.30 7.97 -5.59
CA SER A 190 16.56 8.23 -6.29
C SER A 190 17.51 7.04 -6.25
N ALA A 191 18.36 6.95 -7.28
CA ALA A 191 19.49 6.03 -7.34
C ALA A 191 20.73 6.75 -7.84
N SER A 192 21.88 6.42 -7.26
CA SER A 192 23.16 7.03 -7.61
C SER A 192 24.13 5.96 -8.10
N ILE A 193 24.22 5.83 -9.43
CA ILE A 193 24.87 4.69 -10.11
C ILE A 193 26.29 5.07 -10.53
N LYS A 194 27.23 4.16 -10.29
CA LYS A 194 28.61 4.26 -10.78
C LYS A 194 28.78 3.34 -11.99
N TYR A 195 29.22 3.88 -13.13
CA TYR A 195 29.49 3.09 -14.35
C TYR A 195 30.95 2.67 -14.52
N SER A 196 31.85 3.25 -13.73
CA SER A 196 33.25 2.82 -13.71
C SER A 196 33.36 1.35 -13.28
N GLY A 197 34.00 0.54 -14.13
CA GLY A 197 34.13 -0.91 -13.96
C GLY A 197 32.91 -1.75 -14.40
N VAL A 198 31.83 -1.14 -14.88
CA VAL A 198 30.71 -1.88 -15.50
C VAL A 198 31.15 -2.40 -16.87
N THR A 199 30.77 -3.62 -17.23
CA THR A 199 31.08 -4.19 -18.55
C THR A 199 30.46 -3.31 -19.66
N PRO A 200 31.18 -3.02 -20.75
CA PRO A 200 30.60 -2.30 -21.89
C PRO A 200 29.38 -3.04 -22.47
N GLY A 201 28.33 -2.30 -22.79
CA GLY A 201 27.08 -2.88 -23.28
C GLY A 201 25.90 -1.92 -23.22
N LYS A 202 24.73 -2.43 -23.61
CA LYS A 202 23.44 -1.74 -23.45
C LYS A 202 22.79 -2.20 -22.16
N TYR A 203 22.23 -1.25 -21.43
CA TYR A 203 21.61 -1.45 -20.14
C TYR A 203 20.31 -0.65 -20.02
N TRP A 204 19.53 -0.99 -19.00
CA TRP A 204 18.36 -0.26 -18.56
C TRP A 204 18.52 0.10 -17.09
N VAL A 205 18.38 1.38 -16.77
CA VAL A 205 18.13 1.79 -15.39
C VAL A 205 16.66 1.57 -15.13
N TYR A 206 16.37 0.63 -14.25
CA TYR A 206 15.03 0.17 -13.93
C TYR A 206 14.67 0.57 -12.49
N THR A 207 13.43 0.98 -12.29
CA THR A 207 12.85 1.10 -10.95
C THR A 207 11.41 0.60 -10.92
N GLY A 208 11.05 0.00 -9.79
CA GLY A 208 9.71 -0.52 -9.55
C GLY A 208 9.16 -0.07 -8.20
N TYR A 209 7.84 0.08 -8.13
CA TYR A 209 7.08 0.22 -6.89
C TYR A 209 6.60 -1.15 -6.43
N TYR A 210 6.84 -1.46 -5.17
CA TYR A 210 6.51 -2.74 -4.56
C TYR A 210 5.69 -2.53 -3.29
N ALA A 211 4.90 -3.54 -2.92
CA ALA A 211 4.21 -3.58 -1.63
C ALA A 211 5.20 -3.36 -0.47
N LYS A 212 4.76 -2.77 0.64
CA LYS A 212 5.67 -2.46 1.76
C LYS A 212 6.22 -3.71 2.44
N ASN A 213 5.47 -4.80 2.40
CA ASN A 213 5.87 -6.10 2.93
C ASN A 213 6.60 -7.00 1.91
N ALA A 214 6.89 -6.49 0.70
CA ALA A 214 7.59 -7.27 -0.33
C ALA A 214 8.92 -7.84 0.20
N GLY A 215 9.23 -9.08 -0.18
CA GLY A 215 10.44 -9.81 0.24
C GLY A 215 10.35 -10.66 1.51
N GLN A 216 9.38 -10.44 2.41
CA GLN A 216 9.29 -11.20 3.68
C GLN A 216 8.28 -12.36 3.68
N ALA A 217 7.16 -12.26 2.95
CA ALA A 217 6.14 -13.34 2.85
C ALA A 217 5.06 -13.12 1.75
N GLY A 218 5.26 -12.19 0.80
CA GLY A 218 4.21 -11.75 -0.13
C GLY A 218 4.74 -11.10 -1.41
N HIS A 219 3.81 -10.73 -2.29
CA HIS A 219 3.97 -10.26 -3.67
C HIS A 219 5.29 -9.50 -3.94
N ASP A 220 6.19 -10.15 -4.68
CA ASP A 220 7.50 -9.60 -5.02
C ASP A 220 7.50 -8.87 -6.36
N MET A 221 6.39 -8.88 -7.11
CA MET A 221 6.32 -8.27 -8.43
C MET A 221 6.02 -6.77 -8.30
N PRO A 222 6.56 -5.95 -9.22
CA PRO A 222 6.31 -4.52 -9.23
C PRO A 222 4.84 -4.24 -9.51
N LEU A 223 4.22 -3.40 -8.68
CA LEU A 223 2.86 -2.89 -8.87
C LEU A 223 2.79 -1.90 -10.03
N ALA A 224 3.88 -1.16 -10.22
CA ALA A 224 4.15 -0.32 -11.38
C ALA A 224 5.66 -0.13 -11.52
N TRP A 225 6.14 0.21 -12.70
CA TRP A 225 7.57 0.30 -12.99
C TRP A 225 7.86 1.24 -14.15
N CYS A 226 9.12 1.61 -14.30
CA CYS A 226 9.62 2.41 -15.42
C CYS A 226 11.10 2.13 -15.64
N MET A 227 11.58 2.39 -16.86
CA MET A 227 12.97 2.17 -17.23
C MET A 227 13.46 3.19 -18.25
N THR A 228 14.75 3.49 -18.22
CA THR A 228 15.42 4.37 -19.18
C THR A 228 16.69 3.72 -19.71
N PRO A 229 16.97 3.80 -21.03
CA PRO A 229 18.11 3.11 -21.62
C PRO A 229 19.43 3.82 -21.30
N VAL A 230 20.48 3.04 -21.14
CA VAL A 230 21.84 3.50 -20.91
C VAL A 230 22.83 2.69 -21.75
N ILE A 231 23.86 3.36 -22.26
CA ILE A 231 24.96 2.73 -23.00
C ILE A 231 26.24 2.90 -22.19
N VAL A 232 26.93 1.80 -21.92
CA VAL A 232 28.25 1.80 -21.29
C VAL A 232 29.29 1.49 -22.35
N VAL A 233 30.26 2.39 -22.52
CA VAL A 233 31.32 2.27 -23.53
C VAL A 233 32.70 2.13 -22.87
N ALA A 234 33.55 1.29 -23.47
CA ALA A 234 34.97 1.31 -23.14
C ALA A 234 35.64 2.54 -23.76
N VAL A 235 36.70 3.04 -23.12
CA VAL A 235 37.59 4.01 -23.79
C VAL A 235 38.24 3.29 -24.97
N PRO A 236 38.12 3.82 -26.21
CA PRO A 236 38.85 3.25 -27.34
C PRO A 236 40.34 3.28 -27.04
N GLY A 237 41.06 2.17 -27.22
CA GLY A 237 42.51 2.08 -26.99
C GLY A 237 43.37 3.01 -27.86
N ASN A 238 42.74 3.81 -28.72
CA ASN A 238 43.37 4.79 -29.61
C ASN A 238 42.97 6.22 -29.19
N THR A 239 43.24 6.61 -27.95
CA THR A 239 43.20 8.03 -27.58
C THR A 239 44.43 8.71 -28.19
N ILE A 240 44.23 9.49 -29.25
CA ILE A 240 45.26 10.44 -29.68
C ILE A 240 45.40 11.46 -28.56
N THR A 241 46.48 11.38 -27.79
CA THR A 241 46.88 12.47 -26.89
C THR A 241 47.20 13.68 -27.74
N VAL A 242 46.33 14.68 -27.72
CA VAL A 242 46.66 16.01 -28.26
C VAL A 242 47.51 16.70 -27.19
N SER A 243 48.83 16.73 -27.43
CA SER A 243 49.79 17.51 -26.64
C SER A 243 49.72 18.99 -26.99
#